data_AF-A0A8B9RP96-F1
#
_entry.id   AF-A0A8B9RP96-F1
#
_cell.length_a   1.000
_cell.length_b   1.000
_cell.length_c   1.000
_cell.angle_alpha   90.00
_cell.angle_beta   90.00
_cell.angle_gamma   90.00
#
_symmetry.space_group_name_H-M   'P 1'
#
loop_
_entity.id
_entity.type
_entity.pdbx_description
1 polymer ?
#
loop_
_entity_poly.entity_id
_entity_poly.type
_entity_poly.pdbx_seq_one_letter_code
_entity_poly.pdbx_strand_id
1 'polypeptide(L)'
;MKDRIDELLQQMKRIERERDDDYFTQDEEEDPEFSVALQAVVFEAEPVLDNFLEEAKRVRDSLEDLEAEVKKFSQQQRNLVATMRRLSVMKKESSITRDIKLQAESLRKRLDALSKQAKQSEAELGPSAATARIQQAQHAALFRQFQQVMRQYNDSLLSKQDKCKQFIIRQLEVSGREVSEEEVENMVEQGKWDVFNENILLDLKITRTQLSEIEQRHKELVTLESNMKDLRDLFLDVFMLVEEQGVRINNIQANVENTQDYVMATNEKFKMASRYRRKNPLRRLCCCCCPWRCR
;
A
#
# COMPACT_ATOMS: atom_id res chain seq x y z
N MET A 1 25.60 -31.89 -29.68
CA MET A 1 25.95 -30.68 -30.46
C MET A 1 26.63 -29.74 -29.49
N LYS A 2 27.83 -29.29 -29.84
CA LYS A 2 28.82 -28.65 -28.94
C LYS A 2 28.20 -27.51 -28.12
N ASP A 3 28.62 -27.46 -26.86
CA ASP A 3 28.08 -26.68 -25.78
C ASP A 3 28.13 -25.17 -26.03
N ARG A 4 26.95 -24.57 -26.07
CA ARG A 4 26.72 -23.11 -26.18
C ARG A 4 27.31 -22.33 -24.99
N ILE A 5 27.59 -23.03 -23.90
CA ILE A 5 28.22 -22.50 -22.69
C ILE A 5 29.72 -22.24 -22.95
N ASP A 6 30.39 -23.11 -23.70
CA ASP A 6 31.81 -22.91 -24.01
C ASP A 6 32.03 -21.74 -24.97
N GLU A 7 31.08 -21.50 -25.88
CA GLU A 7 31.11 -20.31 -26.76
C GLU A 7 30.95 -19.01 -25.96
N LEU A 8 30.07 -18.98 -24.96
CA LEU A 8 29.88 -17.82 -24.10
C LEU A 8 31.09 -17.55 -23.20
N LEU A 9 31.74 -18.60 -22.70
CA LEU A 9 32.98 -18.48 -21.93
C LEU A 9 34.14 -17.98 -22.78
N GLN A 10 34.20 -18.38 -24.05
CA GLN A 10 35.19 -17.88 -24.99
C GLN A 10 34.93 -16.43 -25.42
N GLN A 11 33.67 -16.02 -25.54
CA GLN A 11 33.31 -14.62 -25.77
C GLN A 11 33.64 -13.74 -24.57
N MET A 12 33.36 -14.19 -23.34
CA MET A 12 33.77 -13.46 -22.14
C MET A 12 35.29 -13.30 -22.06
N LYS A 13 36.06 -14.36 -22.35
CA LYS A 13 37.52 -14.29 -22.40
C LYS A 13 38.07 -13.39 -23.52
N ARG A 14 37.33 -13.20 -24.62
CA ARG A 14 37.73 -12.25 -25.68
C ARG A 14 37.43 -10.81 -25.28
N ILE A 15 36.28 -10.56 -24.67
CA ILE A 15 35.90 -9.22 -24.17
C ILE A 15 36.82 -8.79 -23.02
N GLU A 16 37.28 -9.72 -22.18
CA GLU A 16 38.29 -9.45 -21.15
C GLU A 16 39.64 -9.07 -21.78
N ARG A 17 40.09 -9.77 -22.83
CA ARG A 17 41.34 -9.43 -23.53
C ARG A 17 41.26 -8.14 -24.33
N GLU A 18 40.11 -7.86 -24.96
CA GLU A 18 39.87 -6.61 -25.68
C GLU A 18 39.76 -5.40 -24.74
N ARG A 19 39.40 -5.61 -23.46
CA ARG A 19 39.50 -4.56 -22.42
C ARG A 19 40.92 -4.26 -21.98
N ASP A 20 41.81 -5.25 -22.03
CA ASP A 20 43.20 -5.09 -21.60
C ASP A 20 44.07 -4.38 -22.66
N ASP A 21 43.66 -4.40 -23.94
CA ASP A 21 44.45 -3.83 -25.05
C ASP A 21 44.12 -2.36 -25.41
N ASP A 22 43.04 -1.76 -24.90
CA ASP A 22 42.59 -0.41 -25.31
C ASP A 22 42.93 0.73 -24.32
N TYR A 23 43.98 0.56 -23.52
CA TYR A 23 44.42 1.60 -22.57
C TYR A 23 45.81 2.14 -22.89
N PHE A 24 45.94 2.88 -24.00
CA PHE A 24 47.04 3.85 -24.15
C PHE A 24 46.66 4.99 -25.10
N THR A 25 46.26 6.14 -24.55
CA THR A 25 46.93 7.46 -24.74
C THR A 25 46.05 8.60 -24.22
N GLN A 26 46.35 9.07 -23.00
CA GLN A 26 46.53 10.50 -22.73
C GLN A 26 47.07 10.70 -21.30
N ASP A 27 48.10 11.52 -21.22
CA ASP A 27 48.98 11.80 -20.09
C ASP A 27 48.25 12.11 -18.77
N GLU A 28 48.43 11.27 -17.73
CA GLU A 28 48.59 11.69 -16.33
C GLU A 28 49.40 10.61 -15.56
N GLU A 29 50.26 11.07 -14.66
CA GLU A 29 51.33 10.36 -13.96
C GLU A 29 50.92 9.03 -13.27
N GLU A 30 51.85 8.07 -13.28
CA GLU A 30 51.77 6.71 -12.72
C GLU A 30 51.05 6.58 -11.36
N ASP A 31 50.01 5.74 -11.28
CA ASP A 31 49.47 5.20 -10.01
C ASP A 31 49.44 3.65 -10.16
N PRO A 32 50.17 2.88 -9.33
CA PRO A 32 50.25 1.42 -9.48
C PRO A 32 48.92 0.75 -9.09
N GLU A 33 48.51 -0.22 -9.91
CA GLU A 33 47.39 -1.17 -9.77
C GLU A 33 46.69 -1.14 -8.40
N PHE A 34 45.52 -0.50 -8.36
CA PHE A 34 44.72 -0.35 -7.15
C PHE A 34 43.80 -1.55 -6.93
N SER A 35 44.36 -2.70 -6.52
CA SER A 35 43.57 -3.78 -5.93
C SER A 35 43.16 -3.39 -4.50
N VAL A 36 42.03 -2.70 -4.35
CA VAL A 36 41.36 -2.63 -3.04
C VAL A 36 40.87 -4.03 -2.72
N ALA A 37 41.50 -4.69 -1.76
CA ALA A 37 40.89 -5.84 -1.12
C ALA A 37 39.53 -5.37 -0.57
N LEU A 38 38.45 -5.77 -1.24
CA LEU A 38 37.08 -5.61 -0.77
C LEU A 38 36.96 -6.40 0.52
N GLN A 39 37.31 -5.76 1.63
CA GLN A 39 36.94 -6.23 2.94
C GLN A 39 35.41 -6.19 2.96
N ALA A 40 34.78 -7.37 2.93
CA ALA A 40 33.34 -7.48 3.03
C ALA A 40 32.90 -6.75 4.31
N VAL A 41 32.33 -5.56 4.13
CA VAL A 41 31.63 -4.86 5.20
C VAL A 41 30.39 -5.70 5.43
N VAL A 42 30.42 -6.53 6.46
CA VAL A 42 29.22 -7.15 7.01
C VAL A 42 28.38 -5.99 7.50
N PHE A 43 27.38 -5.59 6.73
CA PHE A 43 26.33 -4.72 7.21
C PHE A 43 25.65 -5.51 8.33
N GLU A 44 26.01 -5.23 9.58
CA GLU A 44 25.14 -5.59 10.70
C GLU A 44 23.78 -5.00 10.35
N ALA A 45 22.76 -5.86 10.24
CA ALA A 45 21.40 -5.40 9.97
C ALA A 45 21.07 -4.38 11.05
N GLU A 46 20.86 -3.12 10.66
CA GLU A 46 20.44 -2.10 11.61
C GLU A 46 19.14 -2.60 12.22
N PRO A 47 19.06 -2.84 13.55
CA PRO A 47 17.88 -3.44 14.19
C PRO A 47 16.61 -2.63 13.94
N VAL A 48 16.76 -1.35 13.57
CA VAL A 48 15.68 -0.45 13.16
C VAL A 48 15.01 -0.87 11.85
N LEU A 49 15.78 -1.34 10.85
CA LEU A 49 15.24 -1.77 9.57
C LEU A 49 14.50 -3.10 9.71
N ASP A 50 15.06 -4.06 10.46
CA ASP A 50 14.43 -5.37 10.66
C ASP A 50 13.08 -5.24 11.38
N ASN A 51 13.02 -4.41 12.42
CA ASN A 51 11.77 -4.13 13.13
C ASN A 51 10.72 -3.49 12.20
N PHE A 52 11.14 -2.57 11.32
CA PHE A 52 10.25 -1.97 10.34
C PHE A 52 9.72 -3.02 9.36
N LEU A 53 10.59 -3.89 8.83
CA LEU A 53 10.20 -4.92 7.86
C LEU A 53 9.29 -5.98 8.49
N GLU A 54 9.50 -6.32 9.76
CA GLU A 54 8.61 -7.21 10.50
C GLU A 54 7.22 -6.58 10.67
N GLU A 55 7.14 -5.31 11.05
CA GLU A 55 5.86 -4.62 11.16
C GLU A 55 5.18 -4.46 9.80
N ALA A 56 5.93 -4.14 8.74
CA ALA A 56 5.44 -4.10 7.37
C ALA A 56 4.88 -5.46 6.91
N LYS A 57 5.50 -6.57 7.32
CA LYS A 57 4.99 -7.92 7.07
C LYS A 57 3.66 -8.14 7.82
N ARG A 58 3.59 -7.81 9.11
CA ARG A 58 2.35 -7.94 9.89
C ARG A 58 1.21 -7.08 9.32
N VAL A 59 1.52 -5.91 8.75
CA VAL A 59 0.53 -5.06 8.06
C VAL A 59 0.05 -5.73 6.78
N ARG A 60 0.95 -6.35 6.01
CA ARG A 60 0.61 -7.12 4.80
C ARG A 60 -0.33 -8.29 5.13
N ASP A 61 -0.02 -9.07 6.15
CA ASP A 61 -0.86 -10.21 6.55
C ASP A 61 -2.27 -9.71 6.95
N SER A 62 -2.35 -8.63 7.72
CA SER A 62 -3.64 -8.00 8.06
C SER A 62 -4.39 -7.42 6.85
N LEU A 63 -3.67 -6.96 5.80
CA LEU A 63 -4.28 -6.50 4.55
C LEU A 63 -4.87 -7.66 3.75
N GLU A 64 -4.19 -8.81 3.72
CA GLU A 64 -4.70 -10.02 3.08
C GLU A 64 -5.98 -10.53 3.79
N ASP A 65 -5.99 -10.48 5.13
CA ASP A 65 -7.19 -10.80 5.92
C ASP A 65 -8.35 -9.84 5.60
N LEU A 66 -8.08 -8.53 5.55
CA LEU A 66 -9.08 -7.53 5.18
C LEU A 66 -9.62 -7.78 3.76
N GLU A 67 -8.74 -8.07 2.81
CA GLU A 67 -9.12 -8.38 1.43
C GLU A 67 -10.03 -9.62 1.36
N ALA A 68 -9.73 -10.65 2.16
CA ALA A 68 -10.57 -11.85 2.25
C ALA A 68 -11.96 -11.54 2.82
N GLU A 69 -12.06 -10.73 3.87
CA GLU A 69 -13.35 -10.31 4.43
C GLU A 69 -14.14 -9.42 3.45
N VAL A 70 -13.49 -8.52 2.72
CA VAL A 70 -14.13 -7.71 1.66
C VAL A 70 -14.67 -8.62 0.54
N LYS A 71 -13.88 -9.60 0.06
CA LYS A 71 -14.34 -10.56 -0.96
C LYS A 71 -15.54 -11.37 -0.48
N LYS A 72 -15.52 -11.80 0.79
CA LYS A 72 -16.62 -12.54 1.42
C LYS A 72 -17.87 -11.67 1.53
N PHE A 73 -17.74 -10.39 1.89
CA PHE A 73 -18.83 -9.41 1.88
C PHE A 73 -19.43 -9.28 0.47
N SER A 74 -18.60 -9.07 -0.56
CA SER A 74 -19.05 -8.98 -1.96
C SER A 74 -19.79 -10.25 -2.42
N GLN A 75 -19.30 -11.43 -2.04
CA GLN A 75 -19.95 -12.71 -2.39
C GLN A 75 -21.29 -12.90 -1.67
N GLN A 76 -21.38 -12.54 -0.39
CA GLN A 76 -22.64 -12.57 0.34
C GLN A 76 -23.67 -11.64 -0.30
N GLN A 77 -23.23 -10.45 -0.73
CA GLN A 77 -24.11 -9.49 -1.38
C GLN A 77 -24.63 -9.98 -2.74
N ARG A 78 -23.81 -10.74 -3.50
CA ARG A 78 -24.27 -11.40 -4.73
C ARG A 78 -25.37 -12.44 -4.44
N ASN A 79 -25.22 -13.21 -3.36
CA ASN A 79 -26.15 -14.29 -3.01
C ASN A 79 -27.45 -13.78 -2.33
N LEU A 80 -27.37 -12.65 -1.63
CA LEU A 80 -28.51 -12.04 -0.94
C LEU A 80 -29.62 -11.61 -1.89
N VAL A 81 -29.25 -11.07 -3.05
CA VAL A 81 -30.20 -10.61 -4.09
C VAL A 81 -31.06 -11.77 -4.60
N ALA A 82 -30.49 -12.99 -4.66
CA ALA A 82 -31.21 -14.20 -5.05
C ALA A 82 -32.12 -14.75 -3.92
N THR A 83 -31.93 -14.33 -2.67
CA THR A 83 -32.52 -14.97 -1.49
C THR A 83 -33.09 -13.97 -0.47
N MET A 84 -33.58 -12.80 -0.92
CA MET A 84 -33.93 -11.62 -0.11
C MET A 84 -34.96 -11.81 1.03
N ARG A 85 -35.44 -13.03 1.28
CA ARG A 85 -36.39 -13.37 2.35
C ARG A 85 -35.77 -13.86 3.67
N ARG A 86 -34.43 -13.85 3.85
CA ARG A 86 -33.77 -14.52 5.00
C ARG A 86 -33.12 -13.56 6.01
N LEU A 87 -33.83 -13.31 7.12
CA LEU A 87 -33.39 -12.49 8.28
C LEU A 87 -32.04 -12.91 8.90
N SER A 88 -31.72 -14.20 8.89
CA SER A 88 -30.45 -14.71 9.47
C SER A 88 -29.21 -14.21 8.71
N VAL A 89 -29.34 -13.90 7.42
CA VAL A 89 -28.20 -13.45 6.60
C VAL A 89 -27.84 -12.01 6.95
N MET A 90 -28.84 -11.18 7.29
CA MET A 90 -28.64 -9.77 7.63
C MET A 90 -27.87 -9.54 8.94
N LYS A 91 -28.09 -10.37 9.96
CA LYS A 91 -27.31 -10.28 11.22
C LYS A 91 -25.83 -10.59 10.97
N LYS A 92 -25.54 -11.63 10.19
CA LYS A 92 -24.16 -12.02 9.83
C LYS A 92 -23.47 -10.96 8.97
N GLU A 93 -24.23 -10.27 8.14
CA GLU A 93 -23.73 -9.15 7.35
C GLU A 93 -23.31 -7.97 8.24
N SER A 94 -24.15 -7.60 9.22
CA SER A 94 -23.86 -6.48 10.14
C SER A 94 -22.55 -6.66 10.92
N SER A 95 -22.20 -7.89 11.30
CA SER A 95 -20.93 -8.18 11.96
C SER A 95 -19.73 -8.02 11.01
N ILE A 96 -19.87 -8.47 9.75
CA ILE A 96 -18.78 -8.39 8.77
C ILE A 96 -18.47 -6.93 8.42
N THR A 97 -19.49 -6.10 8.20
CA THR A 97 -19.30 -4.65 7.98
C THR A 97 -18.55 -4.00 9.14
N ARG A 98 -18.91 -4.34 10.38
CA ARG A 98 -18.25 -3.81 11.58
C ARG A 98 -16.79 -4.26 11.67
N ASP A 99 -16.53 -5.53 11.39
CA ASP A 99 -15.18 -6.10 11.47
C ASP A 99 -14.26 -5.51 10.38
N ILE A 100 -14.77 -5.34 9.15
CA ILE A 100 -14.07 -4.63 8.06
C ILE A 100 -13.72 -3.20 8.48
N LYS A 101 -14.67 -2.47 9.09
CA LYS A 101 -14.43 -1.10 9.57
C LYS A 101 -13.30 -1.04 10.60
N LEU A 102 -13.36 -1.88 11.63
CA LEU A 102 -12.35 -1.91 12.69
C LEU A 102 -10.97 -2.31 12.17
N GLN A 103 -10.91 -3.29 11.26
CA GLN A 103 -9.67 -3.69 10.62
C GLN A 103 -9.09 -2.57 9.75
N ALA A 104 -9.93 -1.90 8.94
CA ALA A 104 -9.49 -0.79 8.10
C ALA A 104 -8.94 0.39 8.92
N GLU A 105 -9.61 0.76 10.01
CA GLU A 105 -9.12 1.80 10.93
C GLU A 105 -7.80 1.43 11.61
N SER A 106 -7.66 0.17 12.03
CA SER A 106 -6.42 -0.34 12.62
C SER A 106 -5.26 -0.33 11.62
N LEU A 107 -5.48 -0.87 10.42
CA LEU A 107 -4.52 -0.89 9.33
C LEU A 107 -4.10 0.53 8.95
N ARG A 108 -5.05 1.46 8.89
CA ARG A 108 -4.75 2.87 8.62
C ARG A 108 -3.77 3.44 9.64
N LYS A 109 -4.04 3.28 10.94
CA LYS A 109 -3.14 3.76 12.01
C LYS A 109 -1.74 3.17 11.90
N ARG A 110 -1.62 1.89 11.55
CA ARG A 110 -0.34 1.20 11.36
C ARG A 110 0.41 1.70 10.13
N LEU A 111 -0.29 1.93 9.02
CA LEU A 111 0.28 2.54 7.81
C LEU A 111 0.78 3.97 8.09
N ASP A 112 0.01 4.78 8.83
CA ASP A 112 0.43 6.12 9.22
C ASP A 112 1.68 6.10 10.13
N ALA A 113 1.81 5.08 11.01
CA ALA A 113 3.00 4.88 11.83
C ALA A 113 4.23 4.51 10.99
N LEU A 114 4.08 3.59 10.03
CA LEU A 114 5.14 3.23 9.08
C LEU A 114 5.55 4.43 8.22
N SER A 115 4.59 5.26 7.79
CA SER A 115 4.85 6.50 7.07
C SER A 115 5.71 7.46 7.88
N LYS A 116 5.36 7.69 9.16
CA LYS A 116 6.13 8.54 10.06
C LYS A 116 7.55 8.02 10.26
N GLN A 117 7.71 6.72 10.47
CA GLN A 117 9.02 6.10 10.63
C GLN A 117 9.88 6.25 9.36
N ALA A 118 9.29 6.02 8.17
CA ALA A 118 9.98 6.20 6.90
C ALA A 118 10.43 7.65 6.67
N LYS A 119 9.56 8.64 7.00
CA LYS A 119 9.90 10.07 6.91
C LYS A 119 11.01 10.47 7.91
N GLN A 120 11.01 9.89 9.12
CA GLN A 120 12.06 10.14 10.12
C GLN A 120 13.42 9.61 9.65
N SER A 121 13.47 8.36 9.19
CA SER A 121 14.72 7.78 8.68
C SER A 121 15.24 8.50 7.42
N GLU A 122 14.36 9.02 6.57
CA GLU A 122 14.75 9.89 5.46
C GLU A 122 15.37 11.21 5.94
N ALA A 123 14.86 11.81 7.01
CA ALA A 123 15.41 13.04 7.58
C ALA A 123 16.77 12.82 8.28
N GLU A 124 16.96 11.67 8.92
CA GLU A 124 18.19 11.34 9.66
C GLU A 124 19.34 10.86 8.76
N LEU A 125 19.05 9.94 7.82
CA LEU A 125 20.05 9.28 6.98
C LEU A 125 20.17 9.92 5.58
N GLY A 126 19.21 10.77 5.23
CA GLY A 126 19.07 11.37 3.91
C GLY A 126 18.30 10.49 2.92
N PRO A 127 17.75 11.09 1.85
CA PRO A 127 16.87 10.40 0.89
C PRO A 127 17.57 9.32 0.06
N SER A 128 18.90 9.38 -0.10
CA SER A 128 19.67 8.39 -0.86
C SER A 128 20.03 7.14 -0.05
N ALA A 129 19.84 7.15 1.27
CA ALA A 129 20.15 6.02 2.12
C ALA A 129 19.29 4.80 1.76
N ALA A 130 19.90 3.61 1.73
CA ALA A 130 19.21 2.38 1.33
C ALA A 130 18.04 2.05 2.28
N THR A 131 18.22 2.23 3.58
CA THR A 131 17.21 2.02 4.63
C THR A 131 15.98 2.91 4.41
N ALA A 132 16.19 4.22 4.25
CA ALA A 132 15.11 5.18 3.97
C ALA A 132 14.35 4.83 2.68
N ARG A 133 15.07 4.48 1.61
CA ARG A 133 14.43 4.05 0.35
C ARG A 133 13.60 2.78 0.49
N ILE A 134 14.10 1.78 1.21
CA ILE A 134 13.39 0.52 1.47
C ILE A 134 12.11 0.81 2.25
N GLN A 135 12.19 1.59 3.33
CA GLN A 135 11.03 1.91 4.17
C GLN A 135 9.95 2.68 3.40
N GLN A 136 10.34 3.70 2.64
CA GLN A 136 9.43 4.47 1.78
C GLN A 136 8.76 3.58 0.74
N ALA A 137 9.52 2.70 0.07
CA ALA A 137 8.99 1.79 -0.94
C ALA A 137 8.00 0.76 -0.36
N GLN A 138 8.31 0.19 0.82
CA GLN A 138 7.42 -0.76 1.49
C GLN A 138 6.12 -0.10 1.95
N HIS A 139 6.19 1.06 2.61
CA HIS A 139 5.00 1.81 3.02
C HIS A 139 4.13 2.14 1.80
N ALA A 140 4.73 2.68 0.74
CA ALA A 140 4.04 3.02 -0.50
C ALA A 140 3.31 1.83 -1.14
N ALA A 141 3.96 0.66 -1.21
CA ALA A 141 3.37 -0.55 -1.77
C ALA A 141 2.16 -1.02 -0.95
N LEU A 142 2.30 -1.07 0.39
CA LEU A 142 1.22 -1.47 1.30
C LEU A 142 0.06 -0.47 1.27
N PHE A 143 0.34 0.83 1.20
CA PHE A 143 -0.67 1.87 1.13
C PHE A 143 -1.49 1.77 -0.16
N ARG A 144 -0.84 1.52 -1.31
CA ARG A 144 -1.53 1.27 -2.58
C ARG A 144 -2.42 0.03 -2.54
N GLN A 145 -1.94 -1.05 -1.93
CA GLN A 145 -2.75 -2.26 -1.75
C GLN A 145 -3.97 -1.97 -0.87
N PHE A 146 -3.79 -1.28 0.26
CA PHE A 146 -4.90 -0.84 1.12
C PHE A 146 -5.94 -0.02 0.34
N GLN A 147 -5.50 0.96 -0.46
CA GLN A 147 -6.39 1.75 -1.32
C GLN A 147 -7.19 0.89 -2.30
N GLN A 148 -6.54 -0.10 -2.92
CA GLN A 148 -7.20 -1.00 -3.85
C GLN A 148 -8.28 -1.83 -3.15
N VAL A 149 -7.98 -2.41 -1.98
CA VAL A 149 -8.94 -3.20 -1.19
C VAL A 149 -10.13 -2.34 -0.76
N MET A 150 -9.87 -1.14 -0.26
CA MET A 150 -10.94 -0.24 0.17
C MET A 150 -11.78 0.27 -1.00
N ARG A 151 -11.21 0.45 -2.19
CA ARG A 151 -11.96 0.77 -3.41
C ARG A 151 -12.91 -0.36 -3.78
N GLN A 152 -12.43 -1.61 -3.77
CA GLN A 152 -13.29 -2.79 -4.02
C GLN A 152 -14.44 -2.89 -3.02
N TYR A 153 -14.18 -2.55 -1.76
CA TYR A 153 -15.22 -2.50 -0.74
C TYR A 153 -16.25 -1.41 -1.04
N ASN A 154 -15.81 -0.19 -1.39
CA ASN A 154 -16.70 0.88 -1.81
C ASN A 154 -17.58 0.50 -3.02
N ASP A 155 -16.99 -0.11 -4.05
CA ASP A 155 -17.72 -0.57 -5.22
C ASP A 155 -18.78 -1.62 -4.86
N SER A 156 -18.48 -2.48 -3.87
CA SER A 156 -19.43 -3.46 -3.35
C SER A 156 -20.58 -2.81 -2.58
N LEU A 157 -20.31 -1.73 -1.82
CA LEU A 157 -21.36 -0.94 -1.14
C LEU A 157 -22.25 -0.21 -2.14
N LEU A 158 -21.67 0.43 -3.16
CA LEU A 158 -22.43 1.07 -4.24
C LEU A 158 -23.33 0.08 -4.97
N SER A 159 -22.79 -1.08 -5.35
CA SER A 159 -23.58 -2.15 -5.97
C SER A 159 -24.69 -2.67 -5.05
N LYS A 160 -24.50 -2.64 -3.73
CA LYS A 160 -25.56 -2.99 -2.78
C LYS A 160 -26.63 -1.91 -2.72
N GLN A 161 -26.23 -0.64 -2.63
CA GLN A 161 -27.13 0.51 -2.58
C GLN A 161 -28.07 0.51 -3.80
N ASP A 162 -27.51 0.40 -5.01
CA ASP A 162 -28.26 0.32 -6.28
C ASP A 162 -29.31 -0.80 -6.25
N LYS A 163 -28.92 -2.00 -5.82
CA LYS A 163 -29.85 -3.14 -5.74
C LYS A 163 -30.95 -2.95 -4.69
N CYS A 164 -30.64 -2.33 -3.56
CA CYS A 164 -31.65 -2.01 -2.54
C CYS A 164 -32.64 -0.97 -3.08
N LYS A 165 -32.17 0.06 -3.82
CA LYS A 165 -33.05 1.03 -4.49
C LYS A 165 -33.96 0.36 -5.51
N GLN A 166 -33.39 -0.41 -6.45
CA GLN A 166 -34.14 -1.14 -7.47
C GLN A 166 -35.20 -2.08 -6.86
N PHE A 167 -34.87 -2.74 -5.74
CA PHE A 167 -35.84 -3.57 -5.05
C PHE A 167 -37.02 -2.77 -4.48
N ILE A 168 -36.76 -1.63 -3.84
CA ILE A 168 -37.81 -0.76 -3.30
C ILE A 168 -38.71 -0.27 -4.44
N ILE A 169 -38.11 0.25 -5.53
CA ILE A 169 -38.85 0.68 -6.73
C ILE A 169 -39.74 -0.45 -7.24
N ARG A 170 -39.18 -1.66 -7.40
CA ARG A 170 -39.93 -2.80 -7.91
C ARG A 170 -41.08 -3.23 -7.00
N GLN A 171 -40.89 -3.20 -5.68
CA GLN A 171 -41.98 -3.51 -4.74
C GLN A 171 -43.10 -2.47 -4.78
N LEU A 172 -42.75 -1.20 -4.98
CA LEU A 172 -43.72 -0.12 -5.12
C LEU A 172 -44.51 -0.22 -6.44
N GLU A 173 -43.83 -0.54 -7.55
CA GLU A 173 -44.46 -0.79 -8.85
C GLU A 173 -45.46 -1.96 -8.79
N VAL A 174 -45.08 -3.08 -8.17
CA VAL A 174 -45.97 -4.24 -7.98
C VAL A 174 -47.22 -3.86 -7.18
N SER A 175 -47.07 -2.88 -6.28
CA SER A 175 -48.16 -2.34 -5.49
C SER A 175 -49.04 -1.34 -6.25
N GLY A 176 -48.68 -1.00 -7.49
CA GLY A 176 -49.42 -0.08 -8.36
C GLY A 176 -48.97 1.37 -8.27
N ARG A 177 -47.82 1.65 -7.65
CA ARG A 177 -47.25 3.00 -7.53
C ARG A 177 -45.95 3.09 -8.32
N GLU A 178 -45.97 3.82 -9.42
CA GLU A 178 -44.74 4.15 -10.14
C GLU A 178 -43.99 5.24 -9.39
N VAL A 179 -42.70 5.01 -9.12
CA VAL A 179 -41.82 5.92 -8.40
C VAL A 179 -40.49 5.96 -9.13
N SER A 180 -39.98 7.16 -9.38
CA SER A 180 -38.66 7.34 -9.99
C SER A 180 -37.52 7.04 -9.01
N GLU A 181 -36.34 6.73 -9.54
CA GLU A 181 -35.16 6.51 -8.71
C GLU A 181 -34.78 7.75 -7.89
N GLU A 182 -34.89 8.94 -8.50
CA GLU A 182 -34.63 10.22 -7.81
C GLU A 182 -35.60 10.45 -6.63
N GLU A 183 -36.87 10.07 -6.76
CA GLU A 183 -37.82 10.16 -5.64
C GLU A 183 -37.43 9.23 -4.50
N VAL A 184 -37.00 8.00 -4.79
CA VAL A 184 -36.52 7.05 -3.76
C VAL A 184 -35.24 7.58 -3.10
N GLU A 185 -34.32 8.17 -3.85
CA GLU A 185 -33.10 8.77 -3.31
C GLU A 185 -33.40 9.95 -2.39
N ASN A 186 -34.22 10.90 -2.86
CA ASN A 186 -34.67 12.05 -2.07
C ASN A 186 -35.35 11.61 -0.77
N MET A 187 -36.08 10.51 -0.79
CA MET A 187 -36.71 9.96 0.41
C MET A 187 -35.71 9.43 1.44
N VAL A 188 -34.70 8.69 0.98
CA VAL A 188 -33.65 8.16 1.86
C VAL A 188 -32.86 9.31 2.45
N GLU A 189 -32.49 10.30 1.64
CA GLU A 189 -31.74 11.48 2.07
C GLU A 189 -32.51 12.34 3.08
N GLN A 190 -33.81 12.56 2.84
CA GLN A 190 -34.65 13.37 3.74
C GLN A 190 -35.09 12.60 5.00
N GLY A 191 -34.90 11.28 5.04
CA GLY A 191 -35.36 10.41 6.13
C GLY A 191 -36.87 10.37 6.29
N LYS A 192 -37.65 10.86 5.31
CA LYS A 192 -39.11 10.97 5.37
C LYS A 192 -39.79 9.70 4.82
N TRP A 193 -39.52 8.57 5.48
CA TRP A 193 -40.14 7.29 5.15
C TRP A 193 -41.66 7.28 5.40
N ASP A 194 -42.12 8.03 6.41
CA ASP A 194 -43.52 8.03 6.86
C ASP A 194 -44.53 8.45 5.77
N VAL A 195 -44.10 9.26 4.81
CA VAL A 195 -44.90 9.70 3.64
C VAL A 195 -45.36 8.51 2.78
N PHE A 196 -44.60 7.41 2.80
CA PHE A 196 -45.00 6.17 2.16
C PHE A 196 -45.90 5.33 3.05
N ASN A 197 -45.66 5.25 4.36
CA ASN A 197 -46.48 4.47 5.28
C ASN A 197 -47.95 4.94 5.32
N GLU A 198 -48.20 6.27 5.34
CA GLU A 198 -49.56 6.82 5.41
C GLU A 198 -50.40 6.56 4.15
N ASN A 199 -49.79 6.58 2.96
CA ASN A 199 -50.50 6.29 1.70
C ASN A 199 -50.59 4.79 1.40
N ILE A 200 -49.61 3.99 1.82
CA ILE A 200 -49.55 2.55 1.57
C ILE A 200 -50.59 1.77 2.39
N LEU A 201 -50.81 2.14 3.65
CA LEU A 201 -51.74 1.44 4.56
C LEU A 201 -53.21 1.52 4.13
N LEU A 202 -53.56 2.50 3.30
CA LEU A 202 -54.91 2.67 2.75
C LEU A 202 -55.15 1.79 1.52
N ASP A 203 -54.08 1.31 0.88
CA ASP A 203 -54.17 0.57 -0.38
C ASP A 203 -54.25 -0.94 -0.11
N LEU A 204 -55.43 -1.54 -0.34
CA LEU A 204 -55.75 -2.95 -0.06
C LEU A 204 -54.84 -3.97 -0.79
N LYS A 205 -53.95 -3.51 -1.67
CA LYS A 205 -53.06 -4.33 -2.49
C LYS A 205 -51.72 -4.65 -1.81
N ILE A 206 -51.30 -3.87 -0.81
CA ILE A 206 -50.00 -4.06 -0.15
C ILE A 206 -50.17 -4.95 1.07
N THR A 207 -49.47 -6.08 1.08
CA THR A 207 -49.46 -6.97 2.25
C THR A 207 -48.56 -6.43 3.35
N ARG A 208 -48.93 -6.68 4.62
CA ARG A 208 -48.10 -6.36 5.80
C ARG A 208 -46.67 -6.92 5.69
N THR A 209 -46.52 -8.05 5.00
CA THR A 209 -45.22 -8.67 4.70
C THR A 209 -44.39 -7.84 3.72
N GLN A 210 -44.97 -7.35 2.63
CA GLN A 210 -44.27 -6.48 1.67
C GLN A 210 -43.83 -5.17 2.34
N LEU A 211 -44.72 -4.57 3.13
CA LEU A 211 -44.42 -3.35 3.88
C LEU A 211 -43.22 -3.56 4.83
N SER A 212 -43.22 -4.66 5.58
CA SER A 212 -42.09 -5.03 6.45
C SER A 212 -40.79 -5.28 5.68
N GLU A 213 -40.85 -5.86 4.48
CA GLU A 213 -39.67 -6.07 3.63
C GLU A 213 -39.11 -4.73 3.13
N ILE A 214 -39.97 -3.82 2.69
CA ILE A 214 -39.58 -2.50 2.21
C ILE A 214 -38.97 -1.67 3.36
N GLU A 215 -39.61 -1.63 4.54
CA GLU A 215 -39.07 -0.96 5.74
C GLU A 215 -37.68 -1.50 6.11
N GLN A 216 -37.48 -2.80 5.97
CA GLN A 216 -36.19 -3.43 6.24
C GLN A 216 -35.13 -3.01 5.22
N ARG A 217 -35.45 -2.92 3.92
CA ARG A 217 -34.53 -2.42 2.89
C ARG A 217 -34.18 -0.95 3.12
N HIS A 218 -35.14 -0.14 3.54
CA HIS A 218 -34.88 1.26 3.91
C HIS A 218 -33.85 1.36 5.05
N LYS A 219 -34.00 0.55 6.12
CA LYS A 219 -33.00 0.51 7.20
C LYS A 219 -31.61 0.07 6.71
N GLU A 220 -31.56 -0.88 5.78
CA GLU A 220 -30.31 -1.28 5.13
C GLU A 220 -29.68 -0.12 4.35
N LEU A 221 -30.46 0.63 3.56
CA LEU A 221 -29.98 1.81 2.82
C LEU A 221 -29.39 2.86 3.74
N VAL A 222 -30.09 3.22 4.82
CA VAL A 222 -29.58 4.18 5.82
C VAL A 222 -28.27 3.69 6.44
N THR A 223 -28.17 2.39 6.74
CA THR A 223 -26.94 1.80 7.28
C THR A 223 -25.80 1.88 6.26
N LEU A 224 -26.09 1.64 4.97
CA LEU A 224 -25.09 1.73 3.90
C LEU A 224 -24.58 3.14 3.71
N GLU A 225 -25.45 4.14 3.76
CA GLU A 225 -25.03 5.54 3.72
C GLU A 225 -24.11 5.90 4.87
N SER A 226 -24.40 5.41 6.09
CA SER A 226 -23.49 5.57 7.23
C SER A 226 -22.13 4.92 6.95
N ASN A 227 -22.10 3.70 6.43
CA ASN A 227 -20.86 3.01 6.10
C ASN A 227 -20.07 3.73 4.99
N MET A 228 -20.75 4.28 3.98
CA MET A 228 -20.13 5.05 2.91
C MET A 228 -19.58 6.39 3.41
N LYS A 229 -20.27 7.05 4.36
CA LYS A 229 -19.76 8.23 5.05
C LYS A 229 -18.49 7.89 5.84
N ASP A 230 -18.51 6.81 6.62
CA ASP A 230 -17.33 6.33 7.35
C ASP A 230 -16.15 6.04 6.42
N LEU A 231 -16.40 5.39 5.27
CA LEU A 231 -15.37 5.18 4.25
C LEU A 231 -14.84 6.49 3.68
N ARG A 232 -15.73 7.44 3.37
CA ARG A 232 -15.33 8.76 2.88
C ARG A 232 -14.45 9.48 3.88
N ASP A 233 -14.77 9.40 5.17
CA ASP A 233 -13.96 9.98 6.23
C ASP A 233 -12.59 9.30 6.32
N LEU A 234 -12.54 7.97 6.18
CA LEU A 234 -11.29 7.23 6.06
C LEU A 234 -10.50 7.64 4.80
N PHE A 235 -11.18 7.92 3.68
CA PHE A 235 -10.56 8.25 2.39
C PHE A 235 -10.16 9.71 2.20
N LEU A 236 -10.81 10.67 2.85
CA LEU A 236 -10.51 12.10 2.73
C LEU A 236 -9.03 12.38 3.02
N ASP A 237 -8.48 11.73 4.05
CA ASP A 237 -7.05 11.83 4.36
C ASP A 237 -6.17 10.95 3.46
N VAL A 238 -6.70 9.84 2.92
CA VAL A 238 -5.96 8.96 1.99
C VAL A 238 -5.67 9.66 0.68
N PHE A 239 -6.64 10.40 0.12
CA PHE A 239 -6.47 11.10 -1.15
C PHE A 239 -5.48 12.25 -1.05
N MET A 240 -5.41 12.97 0.08
CA MET A 240 -4.37 13.98 0.30
C MET A 240 -2.95 13.38 0.40
N LEU A 241 -2.81 12.15 0.91
CA LEU A 241 -1.51 11.46 1.02
C LEU A 241 -0.98 10.88 -0.31
N VAL A 242 -1.81 10.81 -1.36
CA VAL A 242 -1.42 10.28 -2.68
C VAL A 242 -0.58 11.26 -3.47
N GLU A 243 -0.85 12.57 -3.35
CA GLU A 243 -0.11 13.59 -4.10
C GLU A 243 1.37 13.67 -3.68
N GLU A 244 1.67 13.40 -2.40
CA GLU A 244 3.05 13.43 -1.86
C GLU A 244 3.89 12.21 -2.31
N GLN A 245 3.25 11.08 -2.65
CA GLN A 245 3.91 9.79 -2.87
C GLN A 245 4.08 9.40 -4.36
N GLY A 246 3.33 10.03 -5.28
CA GLY A 246 3.21 9.62 -6.68
C GLY A 246 4.52 9.62 -7.49
N VAL A 247 5.53 10.40 -7.11
CA VAL A 247 6.74 10.61 -7.93
C VAL A 247 7.81 9.53 -7.74
N ARG A 248 7.87 8.83 -6.59
CA ARG A 248 9.05 7.99 -6.25
C ARG A 248 8.86 6.48 -6.38
N ILE A 249 7.63 5.99 -6.48
CA ILE A 249 7.35 4.56 -6.22
C ILE A 249 7.59 3.66 -7.46
N ASN A 250 7.59 4.21 -8.69
CA ASN A 250 7.62 3.40 -9.91
C ASN A 250 8.85 3.60 -10.82
N ASN A 251 9.94 4.19 -10.32
CA ASN A 251 11.17 4.25 -11.08
C ASN A 251 12.20 3.29 -10.48
N ILE A 252 12.14 2.01 -10.86
CA ILE A 252 13.26 1.06 -10.67
C ILE A 252 14.54 1.72 -11.21
N GLN A 253 14.43 2.38 -12.36
CA GLN A 253 15.48 3.19 -12.95
C GLN A 253 16.01 4.26 -11.98
N ALA A 254 15.17 5.13 -11.44
CA ALA A 254 15.61 6.16 -10.48
C ALA A 254 16.21 5.55 -9.20
N ASN A 255 15.71 4.41 -8.74
CA ASN A 255 16.31 3.71 -7.59
C ASN A 255 17.69 3.13 -7.93
N VAL A 256 17.90 2.65 -9.15
CA VAL A 256 19.20 2.17 -9.65
C VAL A 256 20.16 3.35 -9.83
N GLU A 257 19.71 4.43 -10.48
CA GLU A 257 20.48 5.67 -10.66
C GLU A 257 20.93 6.25 -9.31
N ASN A 258 20.01 6.41 -8.35
CA ASN A 258 20.34 6.89 -7.01
C ASN A 258 21.33 5.97 -6.27
N THR A 259 21.28 4.65 -6.51
CA THR A 259 22.23 3.70 -5.92
C THR A 259 23.61 3.87 -6.56
N GLN A 260 23.65 4.04 -7.88
CA GLN A 260 24.87 4.31 -8.62
C GLN A 260 25.54 5.59 -8.11
N ASP A 261 24.78 6.67 -7.95
CA ASP A 261 25.26 7.95 -7.42
C ASP A 261 25.82 7.81 -6.00
N TYR A 262 25.13 7.08 -5.12
CA TYR A 262 25.58 6.82 -3.76
C TYR A 262 26.90 6.02 -3.72
N VAL A 263 27.03 5.00 -4.58
CA VAL A 263 28.25 4.19 -4.70
C VAL A 263 29.40 5.05 -5.25
N MET A 264 29.15 5.89 -6.26
CA MET A 264 30.15 6.81 -6.80
C MET A 264 30.67 7.77 -5.72
N ALA A 265 29.76 8.43 -4.99
CA ALA A 265 30.13 9.33 -3.89
C ALA A 265 30.90 8.62 -2.76
N THR A 266 30.52 7.38 -2.44
CA THR A 266 31.19 6.56 -1.43
C THR A 266 32.59 6.14 -1.89
N ASN A 267 32.76 5.78 -3.16
CA ASN A 267 34.05 5.44 -3.73
C ASN A 267 35.02 6.62 -3.68
N GLU A 268 34.57 7.83 -3.99
CA GLU A 268 35.38 9.05 -3.85
C GLU A 268 35.82 9.30 -2.40
N LYS A 269 34.92 9.10 -1.43
CA LYS A 269 35.27 9.16 0.00
C LYS A 269 36.32 8.12 0.38
N PHE A 270 36.22 6.88 -0.13
CA PHE A 270 37.22 5.84 0.11
C PHE A 270 38.58 6.17 -0.53
N LYS A 271 38.60 6.71 -1.76
CA LYS A 271 39.83 7.20 -2.41
C LYS A 271 40.48 8.29 -1.56
N MET A 272 39.71 9.27 -1.10
CA MET A 272 40.20 10.33 -0.23
C MET A 272 40.74 9.78 1.11
N ALA A 273 40.01 8.87 1.76
CA ALA A 273 40.46 8.24 3.00
C ALA A 273 41.75 7.41 2.79
N SER A 274 41.88 6.71 1.67
CA SER A 274 43.08 5.97 1.30
C SER A 274 44.27 6.90 1.06
N ARG A 275 44.08 7.99 0.29
CA ARG A 275 45.09 9.03 0.08
C ARG A 275 45.51 9.68 1.39
N TYR A 276 44.56 9.99 2.28
CA TYR A 276 44.83 10.51 3.61
C TYR A 276 45.66 9.52 4.45
N ARG A 277 45.30 8.23 4.43
CA ARG A 277 46.06 7.16 5.11
C ARG A 277 47.49 7.06 4.60
N ARG A 278 47.71 7.12 3.27
CA ARG A 278 49.04 7.08 2.64
C ARG A 278 49.89 8.30 3.02
N LYS A 279 49.30 9.50 3.06
CA LYS A 279 50.00 10.75 3.40
C LYS A 279 50.33 10.91 4.89
N ASN A 280 49.75 10.10 5.78
CA ASN A 280 49.93 10.21 7.23
C ASN A 280 50.43 8.89 7.89
N PRO A 281 51.58 8.33 7.46
CA PRO A 281 52.06 7.03 7.94
C PRO A 281 52.48 7.02 9.42
N LEU A 282 52.94 8.16 9.95
CA LEU A 282 53.39 8.30 11.35
C LEU A 282 52.24 8.20 12.37
N ARG A 283 50.99 8.45 11.97
CA ARG A 283 49.81 8.25 12.83
C ARG A 283 49.50 6.78 13.09
N ARG A 284 49.96 5.86 12.23
CA ARG A 284 49.88 4.40 12.47
C ARG A 284 50.85 3.95 13.56
N LEU A 285 52.06 4.49 13.58
CA LEU A 285 53.08 4.15 14.59
C LEU A 285 52.73 4.73 15.97
N CYS A 286 52.15 5.93 16.03
CA CYS A 286 51.89 6.63 17.29
C CYS A 286 50.73 6.04 18.12
N CYS A 287 49.88 5.19 17.53
CA CYS A 287 48.81 4.49 18.25
C CYS A 287 49.34 3.38 19.18
N CYS A 288 50.52 2.81 18.88
CA CYS A 288 51.15 1.79 19.74
C CYS A 288 52.01 2.39 20.87
N CYS A 289 52.33 3.69 20.82
CA CYS A 289 53.27 4.33 21.77
C CYS A 289 52.61 5.35 22.71
N CYS A 290 51.29 5.56 22.65
CA CYS A 290 50.58 6.49 23.54
C CYS A 290 49.26 5.89 24.02
N PRO A 291 49.25 5.18 25.18
CA PRO A 291 48.03 4.63 25.79
C PRO A 291 47.01 5.69 26.28
N TRP A 292 47.31 6.98 26.16
CA TRP A 292 46.60 8.06 26.87
C TRP A 292 45.71 8.94 25.99
N ARG A 293 45.25 8.46 24.83
CA ARG A 293 44.33 9.21 23.97
C ARG A 293 43.11 8.42 23.45
N CYS A 294 42.73 7.37 24.18
CA CYS A 294 41.41 6.75 24.06
C CYS A 294 40.63 6.98 25.36
N ARG A 295 40.03 8.16 25.48
CA ARG A 295 38.82 8.43 26.27
C ARG A 295 37.96 9.39 25.48
#